data_AF-A0A8X6X9U6-F1
#
_entry.id   AF-A0A8X6X9U6-F1
#
_cell.length_a   1.000
_cell.length_b   1.000
_cell.length_c   1.000
_cell.angle_alpha   90.00
_cell.angle_beta   90.00
_cell.angle_gamma   90.00
#
_symmetry.space_group_name_H-M   'P 1'
#
loop_
_entity.id
_entity.type
_entity.pdbx_description
1 polymer ?
#
loop_
_entity_poly.entity_id
_entity_poly.type
_entity_poly.pdbx_seq_one_letter_code
_entity_poly.pdbx_strand_id
1 'polypeptide(L)'
;MWRHVPRQCNPADLPSRGCTLKILLDSRWRKEPQWLRLPAKDWPNSEIQINKEVSKDKIKGVTSVNISSSETVWYLTRFSKYSRILRLVAWILRFGYNSRYHNSKRGELTVNEIQIAEKRLLKLVQQLSFDDTVTQNKLKSLNVFTDNEGLMRLKRDENSEKER
;
A
#
# COMPACT_ATOMS: atom_id res chain seq x y z
N MET A 1 20.44 15.66 -16.63
CA MET A 1 21.13 14.40 -16.26
C MET A 1 21.14 14.31 -14.74
N TRP A 2 20.76 13.16 -14.17
CA TRP A 2 20.73 12.94 -12.72
C TRP A 2 22.09 12.37 -12.25
N ARG A 3 22.58 12.79 -11.07
CA ARG A 3 23.81 12.30 -10.44
C ARG A 3 23.53 11.83 -9.02
N HIS A 4 24.17 10.73 -8.62
CA HIS A 4 24.10 10.23 -7.25
C HIS A 4 24.94 11.11 -6.32
N VAL A 5 24.36 11.56 -5.20
CA VAL A 5 25.06 12.30 -4.14
C VAL A 5 25.32 11.33 -2.98
N PRO A 6 26.58 11.14 -2.54
CA PRO A 6 26.87 10.28 -1.39
C PRO A 6 26.13 10.74 -0.15
N ARG A 7 25.74 9.78 0.69
CA ARG A 7 24.93 10.02 1.89
C ARG A 7 25.45 11.18 2.75
N GLN A 8 26.75 11.23 2.99
CA GLN A 8 27.41 12.24 3.83
C GLN A 8 27.28 13.65 3.25
N CYS A 9 27.13 13.76 1.94
CA CYS A 9 26.97 15.01 1.21
C CYS A 9 25.51 15.35 0.89
N ASN A 10 24.56 14.47 1.25
CA ASN A 10 23.13 14.64 1.03
C ASN A 10 22.43 15.16 2.30
N PRO A 11 22.20 16.48 2.44
CA PRO A 11 21.50 17.04 3.60
C PRO A 11 20.08 16.49 3.81
N ALA A 12 19.43 15.97 2.76
CA ALA A 12 18.09 15.38 2.85
C ALA A 12 18.07 13.92 3.35
N ASP A 13 19.23 13.26 3.48
CA ASP A 13 19.31 11.90 4.04
C ASP A 13 18.91 11.88 5.53
N LEU A 14 19.21 12.96 6.26
CA LEU A 14 18.94 13.07 7.70
C LEU A 14 17.43 13.07 8.03
N PRO A 15 16.59 13.96 7.44
CA PRO A 15 15.14 13.90 7.68
C PRO A 15 14.48 12.64 7.09
N SER A 16 14.97 12.10 5.97
CA SER A 16 14.35 10.93 5.32
C SER A 16 14.54 9.62 6.09
N ARG A 17 15.52 9.56 7.00
CA ARG A 17 15.75 8.38 7.87
C ARG A 17 15.00 8.42 9.20
N GLY A 18 14.40 9.56 9.53
CA GLY A 18 13.82 9.82 10.84
C GLY A 18 14.91 10.23 11.83
N CYS A 19 14.82 11.46 12.31
CA CYS A 19 15.66 11.99 13.39
C CYS A 19 14.80 12.80 14.35
N THR A 20 15.28 12.98 15.59
CA THR A 20 14.60 13.81 16.59
C THR A 20 14.55 15.28 16.14
N LEU A 21 13.52 16.02 16.54
CA LEU A 21 13.36 17.45 16.23
C LEU A 21 14.59 18.28 16.60
N LYS A 22 15.24 18.01 17.74
CA LYS A 22 16.47 18.70 18.16
C LYS A 22 17.59 18.53 17.13
N ILE A 23 17.86 17.29 16.72
CA ILE A 23 18.88 16.96 15.70
C ILE A 23 18.52 17.61 14.36
N LEU A 24 17.23 17.61 14.00
CA LEU A 24 16.76 18.22 12.76
C LEU A 24 16.97 19.74 12.75
N LEU A 25 16.70 20.43 13.87
CA LEU A 25 16.89 21.87 14.03
C LEU A 25 18.36 22.27 14.01
N ASP A 26 19.25 21.47 14.62
CA ASP A 26 20.69 21.73 14.63
C ASP A 26 21.39 21.34 13.31
N SER A 27 20.71 20.61 12.44
CA SER A 27 21.27 20.14 11.17
C SER A 27 21.16 21.16 10.04
N ARG A 28 21.97 20.95 8.99
CA ARG A 28 21.99 21.79 7.79
C ARG A 28 21.01 21.33 6.71
N TRP A 29 20.00 20.52 7.04
CA TRP A 29 19.14 19.88 6.05
C TRP A 29 18.38 20.87 5.14
N ARG A 30 18.03 22.06 5.67
CA ARG A 30 17.40 23.15 4.92
C ARG A 30 18.39 24.09 4.23
N LYS A 31 19.69 23.97 4.53
CA LYS A 31 20.72 24.85 3.97
C LYS A 31 21.22 24.24 2.67
N GLU A 32 21.45 25.11 1.68
CA GLU A 32 22.05 24.72 0.42
C GLU A 32 23.43 24.09 0.66
N PRO A 33 23.72 22.90 0.10
CA PRO A 33 25.06 22.33 0.16
C PRO A 33 26.07 23.23 -0.55
N GLN A 34 27.23 23.47 0.07
CA GLN A 34 28.26 24.33 -0.51
C GLN A 34 28.74 23.86 -1.89
N TRP A 35 28.79 22.54 -2.10
CA TRP A 35 29.22 21.95 -3.37
C TRP A 35 28.27 22.29 -4.54
N LEU A 36 27.01 22.64 -4.27
CA LEU A 36 26.06 23.02 -5.31
C LEU A 36 26.43 24.35 -5.97
N ARG A 37 27.18 25.19 -5.26
CA ARG A 37 27.70 26.48 -5.77
C ARG A 37 28.99 26.33 -6.57
N LEU A 38 29.61 25.15 -6.54
CA LEU A 38 30.83 24.87 -7.29
C LEU A 38 30.49 24.39 -8.71
N PRO A 39 31.43 24.51 -9.68
CA PRO A 39 31.28 23.90 -11.00
C PRO A 39 30.96 22.40 -10.91
N ALA A 40 30.20 21.88 -11.87
CA ALA A 40 29.72 20.49 -11.87
C ALA A 40 30.84 19.41 -11.82
N LYS A 41 32.07 19.78 -12.19
CA LYS A 41 33.26 18.92 -12.09
C LYS A 41 33.71 18.68 -10.64
N ASP A 42 33.39 19.61 -9.74
CA ASP A 42 33.80 19.61 -8.33
C ASP A 42 32.67 19.10 -7.42
N TRP A 43 31.58 18.60 -8.02
CA TRP A 43 30.49 17.97 -7.29
C TRP A 43 30.94 16.61 -6.75
N PRO A 44 30.40 16.16 -5.61
CA PRO A 44 30.79 14.90 -5.00
C PRO A 44 30.48 13.73 -5.95
N ASN A 45 31.52 13.08 -6.45
CA ASN A 45 31.40 11.84 -7.21
C ASN A 45 31.43 10.65 -6.25
N SER A 46 30.45 9.76 -6.36
CA SER A 46 30.56 8.42 -5.78
C SER A 46 30.85 7.44 -6.90
N GLU A 47 32.03 6.83 -6.89
CA GLU A 47 32.19 5.54 -7.55
C GLU A 47 31.29 4.54 -6.82
N ILE A 48 30.19 4.16 -7.46
CA ILE A 48 29.24 3.22 -6.88
C ILE A 48 29.90 1.84 -6.94
N GLN A 49 30.56 1.43 -5.86
CA GLN A 49 30.88 0.02 -5.66
C GLN A 49 29.60 -0.72 -5.31
N ILE A 50 28.98 -1.34 -6.32
CA ILE A 50 27.76 -2.13 -6.16
C ILE A 50 28.13 -3.43 -5.45
N ASN A 51 28.11 -3.42 -4.12
CA ASN A 51 28.04 -4.65 -3.35
C ASN A 51 26.64 -5.23 -3.49
N LYS A 52 26.52 -6.34 -4.22
CA LYS A 52 25.26 -6.99 -4.64
C LYS A 52 24.39 -7.54 -3.49
N GLU A 53 24.72 -7.31 -2.23
CA GLU A 53 24.05 -7.94 -1.09
C GLU A 53 22.99 -7.07 -0.38
N VAL A 54 22.87 -5.77 -0.68
CA VAL A 54 22.05 -4.84 0.14
C VAL A 54 20.60 -4.67 -0.36
N SER A 55 20.10 -5.53 -1.25
CA SER A 55 18.73 -5.41 -1.79
C SER A 55 17.61 -5.94 -0.88
N LYS A 56 17.89 -6.32 0.37
CA LYS A 56 16.89 -6.96 1.25
C LYS A 56 16.22 -6.05 2.27
N ASP A 57 16.74 -4.84 2.53
CA ASP A 57 16.22 -4.04 3.65
C ASP A 57 15.56 -2.73 3.22
N LYS A 58 14.27 -2.64 3.60
CA LYS A 58 13.39 -1.45 3.70
C LYS A 58 12.47 -1.18 2.50
N ILE A 59 11.46 -2.03 2.35
CA ILE A 59 10.11 -1.56 2.04
C ILE A 59 9.29 -1.68 3.35
N LYS A 60 9.53 -0.76 4.29
CA LYS A 60 8.66 -0.62 5.47
C LYS A 60 7.46 0.22 5.03
N GLY A 61 6.34 -0.41 4.70
CA GLY A 61 5.10 0.30 4.36
C GLY A 61 4.16 -0.40 3.39
N VAL A 62 4.53 -1.57 2.87
CA VAL A 62 3.58 -2.44 2.16
C VAL A 62 3.35 -3.62 3.08
N THR A 63 2.15 -3.74 3.63
CA THR A 63 1.68 -5.03 4.15
C THR A 63 1.55 -5.95 2.94
N SER A 64 2.67 -6.54 2.51
CA SER A 64 2.65 -7.63 1.56
C SER A 64 2.02 -8.80 2.31
N VAL A 65 0.73 -9.01 2.05
CA VAL A 65 0.09 -10.27 2.41
C VAL A 65 0.87 -11.34 1.64
N ASN A 66 1.68 -12.11 2.37
CA ASN A 66 2.28 -13.33 1.84
C ASN A 66 1.13 -14.31 1.61
N ILE A 67 0.53 -14.24 0.42
CA ILE A 67 -0.43 -15.25 -0.05
C ILE A 67 0.41 -16.49 -0.36
N SER A 68 0.46 -17.40 0.60
CA SER A 68 1.00 -18.74 0.41
C SER A 68 0.20 -19.44 -0.69
N SER A 69 0.83 -19.62 -1.85
CA SER A 69 0.56 -20.69 -2.83
C SER A 69 -0.89 -21.19 -2.95
N SER A 70 -1.82 -20.26 -3.14
CA SER A 70 -3.12 -20.52 -3.74
C SER A 70 -3.20 -19.59 -4.94
N GLU A 71 -3.50 -20.19 -6.08
CA GLU A 71 -3.54 -19.59 -7.42
C GLU A 71 -4.03 -18.13 -7.36
N THR A 72 -3.10 -17.18 -7.49
CA THR A 72 -3.46 -15.76 -7.37
C THR A 72 -4.43 -15.44 -8.50
N VAL A 73 -5.65 -15.03 -8.14
CA VAL A 73 -6.73 -14.88 -9.11
C VAL A 73 -6.28 -13.94 -10.23
N TRP A 74 -6.37 -14.40 -11.49
CA TRP A 74 -5.74 -13.78 -12.66
C TRP A 74 -6.00 -12.28 -12.83
N TYR A 75 -7.16 -11.78 -12.37
CA TYR A 75 -7.50 -10.36 -12.47
C TYR A 75 -6.77 -9.49 -11.44
N LEU A 76 -6.28 -10.07 -10.34
CA LEU A 76 -5.49 -9.34 -9.34
C LEU A 76 -4.06 -9.06 -9.83
N THR A 77 -3.51 -9.93 -10.68
CA THR A 77 -2.15 -9.76 -11.25
C THR A 77 -2.14 -8.91 -12.52
N ARG A 78 -3.28 -8.82 -13.23
CA ARG A 78 -3.37 -8.10 -14.50
C ARG A 78 -3.39 -6.57 -14.36
N PHE A 79 -3.86 -6.04 -13.22
CA PHE A 79 -4.01 -4.61 -13.01
C PHE A 79 -3.12 -4.10 -11.89
N SER A 80 -2.34 -3.07 -12.18
CA SER A 80 -1.46 -2.39 -11.20
C SER A 80 -2.18 -1.38 -10.30
N LYS A 81 -3.49 -1.18 -10.48
CA LYS A 81 -4.28 -0.19 -9.72
C LYS A 81 -5.56 -0.83 -9.19
N TYR A 82 -5.79 -0.67 -7.89
CA TYR A 82 -6.98 -1.15 -7.19
C TYR A 82 -8.29 -0.63 -7.81
N SER A 83 -8.34 0.66 -8.17
CA SER A 83 -9.51 1.26 -8.81
C SER A 83 -9.89 0.62 -10.15
N ARG A 84 -8.93 0.08 -10.91
CA ARG A 84 -9.20 -0.64 -12.16
C ARG A 84 -9.85 -2.00 -11.89
N ILE A 85 -9.41 -2.69 -10.83
CA ILE A 85 -10.00 -3.96 -10.40
C ILE A 85 -11.45 -3.72 -9.96
N LEU A 86 -11.71 -2.68 -9.17
CA LEU A 86 -13.06 -2.33 -8.75
C LEU A 86 -14.00 -2.06 -9.94
N ARG A 87 -13.54 -1.26 -10.93
CA ARG A 87 -14.34 -1.00 -12.14
C ARG A 87 -14.60 -2.29 -12.93
N LEU A 88 -13.62 -3.17 -13.06
CA LEU A 88 -13.80 -4.47 -13.72
C LEU A 88 -14.87 -5.32 -13.01
N VAL A 89 -14.74 -5.50 -11.70
CA VAL A 89 -15.70 -6.28 -10.90
C VAL A 89 -17.11 -5.67 -10.99
N ALA A 90 -17.21 -4.34 -10.92
CA ALA A 90 -18.49 -3.64 -11.07
C ALA A 90 -19.14 -3.88 -12.44
N TRP A 91 -18.36 -3.85 -13.53
CA TRP A 91 -18.86 -4.19 -14.86
C TRP A 91 -19.32 -5.64 -14.98
N ILE A 92 -18.57 -6.59 -14.41
CA ILE A 92 -18.96 -8.01 -14.39
C ILE A 92 -20.30 -8.18 -13.64
N LEU A 93 -20.46 -7.54 -12.49
CA LEU A 93 -21.69 -7.59 -11.71
C LEU A 93 -22.87 -6.95 -12.46
N ARG A 94 -22.66 -5.80 -13.09
CA ARG A 94 -23.68 -5.14 -13.92
C ARG A 94 -24.07 -5.99 -15.11
N PHE A 95 -23.10 -6.62 -15.78
CA PHE A 95 -23.37 -7.54 -16.88
C PHE A 95 -24.25 -8.70 -16.40
N GLY A 96 -23.88 -9.36 -15.29
CA GLY A 96 -24.69 -10.44 -14.72
C GLY A 96 -26.11 -10.01 -14.32
N TYR A 97 -26.29 -8.77 -13.84
CA TYR A 97 -27.61 -8.19 -13.59
C TYR A 97 -28.39 -7.98 -14.90
N ASN A 98 -27.81 -7.30 -15.88
CA ASN A 98 -28.45 -7.02 -17.16
C ASN A 98 -28.78 -8.28 -17.96
N SER A 99 -27.99 -9.35 -17.82
CA SER A 99 -28.28 -10.64 -18.45
C SER A 99 -29.46 -11.37 -17.82
N ARG A 100 -29.84 -11.05 -16.58
CA ARG A 100 -30.92 -11.72 -15.83
C ARG A 100 -32.22 -10.92 -15.83
N TYR A 101 -32.15 -9.59 -15.98
CA TYR A 101 -33.29 -8.71 -15.83
C TYR A 101 -33.49 -7.85 -17.09
N HIS A 102 -34.76 -7.69 -17.49
CA HIS A 102 -35.12 -6.85 -18.64
C HIS A 102 -34.87 -5.34 -18.42
N ASN A 103 -34.62 -4.90 -17.18
CA ASN A 103 -34.28 -3.51 -16.87
C ASN A 103 -32.77 -3.29 -16.93
N SER A 104 -32.23 -3.27 -18.15
CA SER A 104 -30.78 -3.11 -18.38
C SER A 104 -30.28 -1.74 -17.96
N LYS A 105 -29.32 -1.71 -17.02
CA LYS A 105 -28.58 -0.50 -16.66
C LYS A 105 -27.60 -0.13 -17.78
N ARG A 106 -27.60 1.15 -18.18
CA ARG A 106 -26.74 1.70 -19.25
C ARG A 106 -25.95 2.91 -18.74
N GLY A 107 -24.92 3.32 -19.49
CA GLY A 107 -24.08 4.47 -19.15
C GLY A 107 -22.91 4.15 -18.22
N GLU A 108 -22.31 5.17 -17.61
CA GLU A 108 -21.16 5.01 -16.70
C GLU A 108 -21.50 4.22 -15.43
N LEU A 109 -20.46 3.67 -14.79
CA LEU A 109 -20.61 3.02 -13.48
C LEU A 109 -20.99 4.04 -12.42
N THR A 110 -22.01 3.71 -11.62
CA THR A 110 -22.38 4.52 -10.47
C THR A 110 -21.45 4.26 -9.28
N VAL A 111 -21.35 5.22 -8.37
CA VAL A 111 -20.58 5.07 -7.12
C VAL A 111 -21.08 3.86 -6.33
N ASN A 112 -22.39 3.65 -6.29
CA ASN A 112 -23.00 2.52 -5.59
C ASN A 112 -22.54 1.17 -6.18
N GLU A 113 -22.44 1.03 -7.50
CA GLU A 113 -21.93 -0.21 -8.11
C GLU A 113 -20.46 -0.45 -7.81
N ILE A 114 -19.66 0.61 -7.73
CA ILE A 114 -18.25 0.51 -7.32
C ILE A 114 -18.16 0.06 -5.85
N GLN A 115 -18.97 0.62 -4.95
CA GLN A 115 -19.02 0.21 -3.54
C GLN A 115 -19.48 -1.24 -3.37
N ILE A 116 -20.49 -1.67 -4.14
CA ILE A 116 -20.93 -3.07 -4.13
C ILE A 116 -19.81 -3.99 -4.62
N ALA A 117 -19.11 -3.60 -5.69
CA ALA A 117 -17.98 -4.36 -6.22
C ALA A 117 -16.83 -4.47 -5.21
N GLU A 118 -16.52 -3.38 -4.50
CA GLU A 118 -15.51 -3.35 -3.44
C GLU A 118 -15.86 -4.32 -2.31
N LYS A 119 -17.08 -4.24 -1.78
CA LYS A 119 -17.55 -5.14 -0.73
C LYS A 119 -17.49 -6.60 -1.17
N ARG A 120 -17.92 -6.90 -2.40
CA ARG A 120 -17.88 -8.26 -2.95
C ARG A 120 -16.44 -8.77 -3.08
N LEU A 121 -15.53 -7.93 -3.57
CA LEU A 121 -14.12 -8.27 -3.71
C LEU A 121 -13.46 -8.53 -2.36
N LEU A 122 -13.70 -7.65 -1.38
CA LEU A 122 -13.19 -7.82 -0.02
C LEU A 122 -13.69 -9.13 0.60
N LYS A 123 -14.98 -9.44 0.46
CA LYS A 123 -15.55 -10.70 0.97
C LYS A 123 -14.88 -11.93 0.33
N LEU A 124 -14.64 -11.90 -0.98
CA LEU A 124 -13.93 -12.98 -1.68
C LEU A 124 -12.50 -13.15 -1.17
N VAL A 125 -11.76 -12.05 -1.03
CA VAL A 125 -10.38 -12.08 -0.52
C VAL A 125 -10.35 -12.61 0.91
N GLN A 126 -11.30 -12.20 1.76
CA GLN A 126 -11.44 -12.70 3.12
C GLN A 126 -11.70 -14.20 3.16
N GLN A 127 -12.61 -14.70 2.32
CA GLN A 127 -12.89 -16.14 2.22
C GLN A 127 -11.65 -16.92 1.79
N LEU A 128 -10.94 -16.45 0.76
CA LEU A 128 -9.72 -17.12 0.27
C LEU A 128 -8.56 -17.07 1.26
N SER A 129 -8.44 -15.98 2.04
CA SER A 129 -7.31 -15.77 2.94
C SER A 129 -7.51 -16.43 4.31
N PHE A 130 -8.76 -16.63 4.72
CA PHE A 130 -9.11 -17.09 6.06
C PHE A 130 -9.72 -18.50 6.07
N ASP A 131 -9.55 -19.27 5.00
CA ASP A 131 -10.13 -20.61 4.88
C ASP A 131 -9.43 -21.66 5.78
N ASP A 132 -8.20 -21.40 6.21
CA ASP A 132 -7.44 -22.34 7.04
C ASP A 132 -7.68 -22.12 8.56
N THR A 133 -7.79 -23.25 9.26
CA THR A 133 -7.89 -23.42 10.71
C THR A 133 -6.84 -22.63 11.50
N VAL A 134 -5.60 -22.55 10.99
CA VAL A 134 -4.51 -21.80 11.60
C VAL A 134 -4.79 -20.30 11.60
N THR A 135 -5.31 -19.78 10.49
CA THR A 135 -5.64 -18.36 10.35
C THR A 135 -6.86 -18.01 11.18
N GLN A 136 -7.85 -18.89 11.26
CA GLN A 136 -9.01 -18.74 12.14
C GLN A 136 -8.63 -18.64 13.62
N ASN A 137 -7.64 -19.42 14.08
CA ASN A 137 -7.17 -19.32 15.47
C ASN A 137 -6.45 -17.97 15.75
N LYS A 138 -5.74 -17.40 14.77
CA LYS A 138 -5.18 -16.04 14.88
C LYS A 138 -6.27 -14.96 14.86
N LEU A 139 -7.35 -15.17 14.12
CA LEU A 139 -8.48 -14.25 14.11
C LEU A 139 -9.20 -14.23 15.47
N LYS A 140 -9.26 -15.36 16.21
CA LYS A 140 -9.81 -15.40 17.58
C LYS A 140 -9.01 -14.57 18.58
N SER A 141 -7.69 -14.44 18.40
CA SER A 141 -6.86 -13.56 19.25
C SER A 141 -7.02 -12.07 18.92
N LEU A 142 -7.70 -11.74 17.83
CA LEU A 142 -8.02 -10.38 17.43
C LEU A 142 -9.50 -10.11 17.76
N ASN A 143 -9.85 -8.87 18.09
CA ASN A 143 -11.25 -8.47 18.31
C ASN A 143 -12.00 -8.37 16.98
N VAL A 144 -12.15 -9.50 16.27
CA VAL A 144 -12.80 -9.60 14.96
C VAL A 144 -14.31 -9.80 15.13
N PHE A 145 -15.10 -9.05 14.38
CA PHE A 145 -16.54 -9.25 14.26
C PHE A 145 -16.96 -9.21 12.80
N THR A 146 -18.09 -9.83 12.47
CA THR A 146 -18.68 -9.74 11.14
C THR A 146 -19.73 -8.65 11.13
N ASP A 147 -19.65 -7.71 10.19
CA ASP A 147 -20.63 -6.64 10.05
C ASP A 147 -21.96 -7.12 9.43
N ASN A 148 -22.94 -6.21 9.36
CA ASN A 148 -24.26 -6.49 8.77
C ASN A 148 -24.20 -6.81 7.26
N GLU A 149 -23.05 -6.56 6.61
CA GLU A 149 -22.81 -6.83 5.20
C GLU A 149 -22.04 -8.16 4.99
N GLY A 150 -21.71 -8.86 6.09
CA GLY A 150 -21.01 -10.12 6.08
C GLY A 150 -19.50 -10.00 5.84
N LEU A 151 -18.90 -8.85 6.12
CA LEU A 151 -17.44 -8.64 6.10
C LEU A 151 -16.86 -8.75 7.50
N MET A 152 -15.74 -9.47 7.61
CA MET A 152 -14.95 -9.50 8.85
C MET A 152 -14.23 -8.16 9.05
N ARG A 153 -14.39 -7.56 10.23
CA ARG A 153 -13.80 -6.28 10.63
C ARG A 153 -13.19 -6.39 12.02
N LEU A 154 -12.25 -5.49 12.32
CA LEU A 154 -11.68 -5.36 13.66
C LEU A 154 -12.46 -4.31 14.45
N LYS A 155 -12.80 -4.64 15.69
CA LYS A 155 -13.29 -3.67 16.67
C LYS A 155 -12.09 -2.82 17.10
N ARG A 156 -12.22 -1.49 17.01
CA ARG A 156 -11.25 -0.59 17.66
C ARG A 156 -11.54 -0.58 19.16
N ASP A 157 -10.51 -0.75 19.97
CA ASP A 157 -10.61 -0.48 21.39
C ASP A 157 -10.65 1.04 21.59
N GLU A 158 -11.75 1.54 22.15
CA GLU A 158 -12.00 2.96 22.45
C GLU A 158 -11.06 3.53 23.53
N ASN A 159 -10.11 2.73 24.06
CA ASN A 159 -9.20 3.14 25.13
C ASN A 159 -7.90 3.83 24.66
N SER A 160 -7.69 4.05 23.36
CA SER A 160 -6.44 4.67 22.85
C SER A 160 -6.49 6.19 22.65
N GLU A 161 -7.62 6.84 22.95
CA GLU A 161 -7.79 8.30 22.80
C GLU A 161 -7.65 9.10 24.11
N LYS A 162 -7.34 8.46 25.25
CA LYS A 162 -7.19 9.17 26.54
C LYS A 162 -5.75 9.52 26.97
N GLU A 163 -4.73 9.28 26.13
CA GLU A 163 -3.32 9.60 26.47
C GLU A 163 -2.59 10.40 25.38
N ARG A 164 -3.19 11.47 24.85
CA ARG A 164 -2.45 12.49 24.09
C ARG A 164 -2.87 13.89 24.48
#